data_AF-A0A8J5H3C4-F1
#
_entry.id   AF-A0A8J5H3C4-F1
#
_cell.length_a   1.000
_cell.length_b   1.000
_cell.length_c   1.000
_cell.angle_alpha   90.00
_cell.angle_beta   90.00
_cell.angle_gamma   90.00
#
_symmetry.space_group_name_H-M   'P 1'
#
loop_
_entity.id
_entity.type
_entity.pdbx_description
1 polymer ?
#
loop_
_entity_poly.entity_id
_entity_poly.type
_entity_poly.pdbx_seq_one_letter_code
_entity_poly.pdbx_strand_id
1 'polypeptide(L)'
;MFVTPLVLSSLPNQNPNLTAGGSDDSSSAPKRISATAPKRFVKSHIPESILSDPSINAAAALLPSNYDFEVHKTVHRIASSGTRRPALQLPDGLLMYALPIADILQSAADTRLDEVLILADPTYGACCLDDFAASALSADLLVHYGHSCLVPVPTSRLPVLYVFVDIRVDTDRLVQAVRSAFPSSSKLALAGTIQFVAAVHSARSLLSADGYDITVPQAKPLSPGEVLGCTAPTIPRSKGIDAVVFVADGRFHLEAFMIANPEIPAFRYDPFLGVLVLEKYDHEGMKRARKDAILAAREAKRWGIILGTLGRQGNTRVLDRVLDHMEEKGLESTTVLMSEISPARIALFGDSIDAWVQIACPRLSIDWGEGFTKPLLTTFELDIALGYVPGWWEKEQVRVSVNAEPNTCKEESCSCSRNCEPKLSDCNCKSDAHTGYPMDYYAQDGGDWNSSYVKKKPPSSGIRLQRRIGSKTIH
;
A
#
# COMPACT_ATOMS: atom_id res chain seq x y z
N MET A 1 17.92 -43.19 -25.42
CA MET A 1 18.20 -43.89 -24.16
C MET A 1 17.39 -43.20 -23.08
N PHE A 2 16.36 -43.90 -22.61
CA PHE A 2 15.48 -43.49 -21.52
C PHE A 2 16.19 -43.67 -20.18
N VAL A 3 16.12 -42.68 -19.29
CA VAL A 3 16.16 -42.93 -17.83
C VAL A 3 15.27 -41.89 -17.14
N THR A 4 14.14 -42.38 -16.61
CA THR A 4 13.27 -41.71 -15.63
C THR A 4 13.57 -42.28 -14.22
N PRO A 5 13.09 -41.63 -13.14
CA PRO A 5 13.83 -41.42 -11.89
C PRO A 5 13.50 -42.42 -10.77
N LEU A 6 14.35 -42.43 -9.74
CA LEU A 6 14.17 -43.19 -8.51
C LEU A 6 13.57 -42.31 -7.40
N VAL A 7 12.37 -42.71 -6.99
CA VAL A 7 11.64 -42.31 -5.78
C VAL A 7 12.30 -42.96 -4.56
N LEU A 8 12.46 -42.22 -3.46
CA LEU A 8 12.75 -42.82 -2.15
C LEU A 8 11.82 -42.25 -1.07
N SER A 9 11.10 -43.20 -0.49
CA SER A 9 10.04 -43.10 0.49
C SER A 9 10.53 -42.73 1.89
N SER A 10 9.66 -42.01 2.60
CA SER A 10 9.61 -41.78 4.04
C SER A 10 9.55 -43.08 4.87
N LEU A 11 10.04 -43.03 6.12
CA LEU A 11 9.60 -43.79 7.32
C LEU A 11 10.49 -43.45 8.56
N PRO A 12 10.14 -43.81 9.82
CA PRO A 12 9.58 -42.86 10.79
C PRO A 12 10.43 -42.63 12.06
N ASN A 13 9.95 -41.67 12.85
CA ASN A 13 10.46 -41.18 14.13
C ASN A 13 10.32 -42.23 15.26
N GLN A 14 11.40 -42.46 16.03
CA GLN A 14 11.35 -43.13 17.33
C GLN A 14 12.26 -42.39 18.31
N ASN A 15 11.72 -42.03 19.47
CA ASN A 15 12.50 -41.85 20.69
C ASN A 15 11.61 -42.22 21.90
N PRO A 16 12.02 -43.19 22.72
CA PRO A 16 11.32 -43.57 23.96
C PRO A 16 11.97 -42.94 25.19
N ASN A 17 11.32 -43.15 26.36
CA ASN A 17 11.71 -42.88 27.75
C ASN A 17 10.92 -41.74 28.42
N LEU A 18 10.50 -41.81 29.69
CA LEU A 18 10.50 -42.86 30.72
C LEU A 18 9.52 -42.42 31.82
N THR A 19 9.10 -43.39 32.61
CA THR A 19 8.14 -43.42 33.72
C THR A 19 8.51 -42.59 34.96
N ALA A 20 7.49 -42.13 35.72
CA ALA A 20 7.18 -42.56 37.11
C ALA A 20 6.71 -41.44 38.06
N GLY A 21 5.58 -41.70 38.74
CA GLY A 21 5.37 -41.47 40.19
C GLY A 21 4.92 -40.09 40.69
N GLY A 22 3.81 -40.05 41.44
CA GLY A 22 3.50 -38.94 42.36
C GLY A 22 2.01 -38.76 42.67
N SER A 23 1.64 -39.04 43.91
CA SER A 23 0.31 -39.06 44.53
C SER A 23 -0.30 -37.68 44.84
N ASP A 24 -1.62 -37.72 45.03
CA ASP A 24 -2.55 -36.76 45.63
C ASP A 24 -1.98 -35.59 46.46
N ASP A 25 -2.43 -34.36 46.17
CA ASP A 25 -3.09 -33.54 47.20
C ASP A 25 -3.91 -32.36 46.61
N SER A 26 -4.79 -31.88 47.47
CA SER A 26 -5.98 -31.07 47.26
C SER A 26 -5.78 -29.53 47.15
N SER A 27 -6.82 -28.87 46.61
CA SER A 27 -7.15 -27.42 46.64
C SER A 27 -6.65 -26.52 45.48
N SER A 28 -7.61 -25.91 44.76
CA SER A 28 -7.71 -24.45 44.47
C SER A 28 -8.50 -24.11 43.19
N ALA A 29 -9.46 -23.18 43.36
CA ALA A 29 -9.98 -22.17 42.42
C ALA A 29 -10.60 -22.57 41.04
N PRO A 30 -11.63 -21.82 40.56
CA PRO A 30 -12.30 -22.12 39.30
C PRO A 30 -11.38 -21.84 38.11
N LYS A 31 -11.20 -22.87 37.25
CA LYS A 31 -10.44 -22.78 36.00
C LYS A 31 -11.05 -21.73 35.08
N ARG A 32 -10.30 -20.65 34.81
CA ARG A 32 -10.50 -19.78 33.63
C ARG A 32 -10.48 -20.68 32.39
N ILE A 33 -11.58 -20.69 31.65
CA ILE A 33 -11.64 -21.28 30.31
C ILE A 33 -10.64 -20.50 29.46
N SER A 34 -9.51 -21.13 29.13
CA SER A 34 -8.56 -20.58 28.18
C SER A 34 -9.27 -20.50 26.83
N ALA A 35 -9.58 -19.27 26.40
CA ALA A 35 -10.02 -19.03 25.04
C ALA A 35 -8.94 -19.59 24.12
N THR A 36 -9.28 -20.68 23.44
CA THR A 36 -8.42 -21.31 22.45
C THR A 36 -8.13 -20.25 21.40
N ALA A 37 -6.87 -19.84 21.29
CA ALA A 37 -6.43 -18.97 20.21
C ALA A 37 -6.93 -19.57 18.88
N PRO A 38 -7.48 -18.77 17.96
CA PRO A 38 -8.00 -19.30 16.72
C PRO A 38 -6.84 -19.98 15.99
N LYS A 39 -6.93 -21.31 15.84
CA LYS A 39 -5.96 -22.10 15.10
C LYS A 39 -5.96 -21.56 13.68
N ARG A 40 -4.87 -20.88 13.29
CA ARG A 40 -4.63 -20.43 11.93
C ARG A 40 -4.23 -21.65 11.09
N PHE A 41 -5.22 -22.42 10.65
CA PHE A 41 -5.13 -23.41 9.57
C PHE A 41 -6.13 -22.94 8.49
N VAL A 42 -5.82 -22.93 7.20
CA VAL A 42 -5.49 -24.09 6.36
C VAL A 42 -4.61 -23.61 5.18
N LYS A 43 -3.48 -24.27 4.91
CA LYS A 43 -2.92 -24.29 3.53
C LYS A 43 -3.92 -25.10 2.71
N SER A 44 -4.80 -24.47 1.94
CA SER A 44 -5.60 -25.23 0.97
C SER A 44 -4.65 -25.58 -0.17
N HIS A 45 -4.10 -26.78 -0.11
CA HIS A 45 -3.37 -27.31 -1.25
C HIS A 45 -4.39 -27.45 -2.39
N ILE A 46 -4.08 -26.87 -3.55
CA ILE A 46 -4.91 -27.03 -4.74
C ILE A 46 -4.99 -28.54 -5.05
N PRO A 47 -6.18 -29.14 -5.20
CA PRO A 47 -6.33 -30.54 -5.52
C PRO A 47 -5.59 -30.92 -6.80
N GLU A 48 -5.01 -32.12 -6.83
CA GLU A 48 -4.33 -32.65 -8.02
C GLU A 48 -5.27 -32.77 -9.22
N SER A 49 -6.57 -33.01 -8.96
CA SER A 49 -7.59 -33.03 -10.00
C SER A 49 -7.68 -31.72 -10.78
N ILE A 50 -7.44 -30.58 -10.13
CA ILE A 50 -7.43 -29.26 -10.77
C ILE A 50 -6.06 -29.00 -11.40
N LEU A 51 -4.95 -29.26 -10.68
CA LEU A 51 -3.59 -29.01 -11.17
C LEU A 51 -3.25 -29.79 -12.45
N SER A 52 -3.67 -31.05 -12.50
CA SER A 52 -3.41 -31.96 -13.62
C SER A 52 -4.55 -31.97 -14.66
N ASP A 53 -5.57 -31.09 -14.55
CA ASP A 53 -6.66 -31.02 -15.53
C ASP A 53 -6.12 -30.61 -16.92
N PRO A 54 -6.23 -31.48 -17.95
CA PRO A 54 -5.70 -31.17 -19.27
C PRO A 54 -6.40 -30.00 -19.97
N SER A 55 -7.69 -29.80 -19.71
CA SER A 55 -8.49 -28.72 -20.29
C SER A 55 -8.08 -27.36 -19.72
N ILE A 56 -7.98 -27.28 -18.38
CA ILE A 56 -7.51 -26.06 -17.70
C ILE A 56 -6.09 -25.73 -18.14
N ASN A 57 -5.20 -26.72 -18.18
CA ASN A 57 -3.81 -26.53 -18.58
C ASN A 57 -3.66 -26.09 -20.05
N ALA A 58 -4.42 -26.69 -20.97
CA ALA A 58 -4.38 -26.32 -22.38
C ALA A 58 -4.92 -24.90 -22.61
N ALA A 59 -6.00 -24.52 -21.94
CA ALA A 59 -6.59 -23.20 -22.08
C ALA A 59 -5.73 -22.12 -21.39
N ALA A 60 -5.17 -22.39 -20.20
CA ALA A 60 -4.25 -21.49 -19.52
C ALA A 60 -2.94 -21.27 -20.30
N ALA A 61 -2.50 -22.23 -21.12
CA ALA A 61 -1.32 -22.08 -21.98
C ALA A 61 -1.48 -21.02 -23.09
N LEU A 62 -2.70 -20.53 -23.33
CA LEU A 62 -2.95 -19.40 -24.24
C LEU A 62 -2.65 -18.05 -23.59
N LEU A 63 -2.56 -17.99 -22.27
CA LEU A 63 -2.13 -16.80 -21.53
C LEU A 63 -0.60 -16.66 -21.63
N PRO A 64 -0.06 -15.43 -21.51
CA PRO A 64 1.39 -15.21 -21.50
C PRO A 64 2.09 -16.10 -20.46
N SER A 65 3.01 -16.94 -20.91
CA SER A 65 3.67 -17.95 -20.05
C SER A 65 4.55 -17.35 -18.95
N ASN A 66 4.94 -16.09 -19.10
CA ASN A 66 5.71 -15.36 -18.10
C ASN A 66 4.83 -14.61 -17.08
N TYR A 67 3.49 -14.64 -17.20
CA TYR A 67 2.58 -14.01 -16.25
C TYR A 67 1.83 -15.11 -15.47
N ASP A 68 1.96 -15.10 -14.15
CA ASP A 68 1.26 -16.07 -13.29
C ASP A 68 -0.12 -15.57 -12.89
N PHE A 69 -1.13 -15.89 -13.70
CA PHE A 69 -2.53 -15.57 -13.41
C PHE A 69 -3.16 -16.46 -12.31
N GLU A 70 -2.40 -17.40 -11.73
CA GLU A 70 -2.87 -18.31 -10.67
C GLU A 70 -4.25 -18.96 -11.00
N VAL A 71 -4.45 -19.38 -12.26
CA VAL A 71 -5.73 -19.89 -12.78
C VAL A 71 -6.24 -21.06 -11.93
N HIS A 72 -5.37 -22.04 -11.64
CA HIS A 72 -5.74 -23.20 -10.82
C HIS A 72 -6.19 -22.83 -9.41
N LYS A 73 -5.56 -21.82 -8.80
CA LYS A 73 -5.97 -21.29 -7.48
C LYS A 73 -7.35 -20.65 -7.57
N THR A 74 -7.62 -19.93 -8.65
CA THR A 74 -8.90 -19.28 -8.88
C THR A 74 -10.01 -20.31 -9.08
N VAL A 75 -9.79 -21.33 -9.90
CA VAL A 75 -10.71 -22.47 -10.09
C VAL A 75 -10.97 -23.18 -8.75
N HIS A 76 -9.91 -23.54 -8.02
CA HIS A 76 -10.05 -24.18 -6.72
C HIS A 76 -10.82 -23.31 -5.72
N ARG A 77 -10.54 -22.00 -5.71
CA ARG A 77 -11.25 -21.07 -4.84
C ARG A 77 -12.75 -21.08 -5.16
N ILE A 78 -13.12 -20.91 -6.43
CA ILE A 78 -14.51 -20.93 -6.91
C ILE A 78 -15.21 -22.23 -6.52
N ALA A 79 -14.58 -23.38 -6.80
CA ALA A 79 -15.13 -24.69 -6.48
C ALA A 79 -15.32 -24.89 -4.96
N SER A 80 -14.31 -24.54 -4.16
CA SER A 80 -14.33 -24.72 -2.71
C SER A 80 -15.31 -23.80 -1.99
N SER A 81 -15.59 -22.61 -2.53
CA SER A 81 -16.57 -21.68 -1.96
C SER A 81 -17.99 -21.85 -2.50
N GLY A 82 -18.20 -22.72 -3.49
CA GLY A 82 -19.50 -22.84 -4.16
C GLY A 82 -19.92 -21.55 -4.88
N THR A 83 -18.95 -20.75 -5.32
CA THR A 83 -19.19 -19.51 -6.06
C THR A 83 -19.88 -19.82 -7.38
N ARG A 84 -20.97 -19.10 -7.69
CA ARG A 84 -21.71 -19.23 -8.94
C ARG A 84 -21.53 -18.03 -9.86
N ARG A 85 -21.29 -16.85 -9.29
CA ARG A 85 -21.05 -15.62 -10.04
C ARG A 85 -19.79 -14.89 -9.56
N PRO A 86 -18.60 -15.25 -10.05
CA PRO A 86 -17.39 -14.47 -9.78
C PRO A 86 -17.39 -13.17 -10.59
N ALA A 87 -16.82 -12.12 -10.02
CA ALA A 87 -16.47 -10.89 -10.72
C ALA A 87 -14.95 -10.81 -10.88
N LEU A 88 -14.47 -10.55 -12.09
CA LEU A 88 -13.05 -10.37 -12.40
C LEU A 88 -12.76 -8.87 -12.54
N GLN A 89 -11.76 -8.40 -11.81
CA GLN A 89 -11.26 -7.03 -11.90
C GLN A 89 -9.77 -7.05 -12.25
N LEU A 90 -9.41 -6.40 -13.35
CA LEU A 90 -8.05 -6.37 -13.86
C LEU A 90 -7.64 -4.91 -14.14
N PRO A 91 -6.37 -4.52 -13.91
CA PRO A 91 -5.85 -3.26 -14.42
C PRO A 91 -5.83 -3.26 -15.96
N ASP A 92 -5.81 -2.08 -16.56
CA ASP A 92 -5.87 -1.87 -18.02
C ASP A 92 -4.86 -2.73 -18.79
N GLY A 93 -3.62 -2.84 -18.30
CA GLY A 93 -2.56 -3.65 -18.93
C GLY A 93 -2.81 -5.17 -18.91
N LEU A 94 -3.76 -5.64 -18.11
CA LEU A 94 -4.16 -7.05 -18.03
C LEU A 94 -5.61 -7.30 -18.48
N LEU A 95 -6.41 -6.25 -18.70
CA LEU A 95 -7.84 -6.36 -19.02
C LEU A 95 -8.10 -7.16 -20.31
N MET A 96 -7.17 -7.13 -21.26
CA MET A 96 -7.22 -7.95 -22.48
C MET A 96 -7.28 -9.47 -22.21
N TYR A 97 -6.85 -9.92 -21.03
CA TYR A 97 -6.90 -11.34 -20.62
C TYR A 97 -8.19 -11.70 -19.86
N ALA A 98 -9.07 -10.73 -19.58
CA ALA A 98 -10.27 -10.96 -18.78
C ALA A 98 -11.22 -11.98 -19.40
N LEU A 99 -11.47 -11.89 -20.72
CA LEU A 99 -12.36 -12.81 -21.44
C LEU A 99 -11.77 -14.22 -21.55
N PRO A 100 -10.49 -14.41 -21.98
CA PRO A 100 -9.86 -15.72 -21.93
C PRO A 100 -9.90 -16.36 -20.54
N ILE A 101 -9.63 -15.59 -19.48
CA ILE A 101 -9.71 -16.10 -18.11
C ILE A 101 -11.15 -16.51 -17.77
N ALA A 102 -12.15 -15.71 -18.12
CA ALA A 102 -13.56 -16.06 -17.89
C ALA A 102 -13.95 -17.37 -18.60
N ASP A 103 -13.52 -17.57 -19.85
CA ASP A 103 -13.77 -18.80 -20.60
C ASP A 103 -13.11 -20.02 -19.93
N ILE A 104 -11.88 -19.88 -19.43
CA ILE A 104 -11.19 -20.93 -18.67
C ILE A 104 -11.98 -21.27 -17.40
N LEU A 105 -12.41 -20.25 -16.64
CA LEU A 105 -13.15 -20.47 -15.41
C LEU A 105 -14.52 -21.11 -15.66
N GLN A 106 -15.20 -20.77 -16.76
CA GLN A 106 -16.51 -21.30 -17.08
C GLN A 106 -16.46 -22.72 -17.68
N SER A 107 -15.35 -23.07 -18.34
CA SER A 107 -15.13 -24.42 -18.90
C SER A 107 -14.52 -25.43 -17.90
N ALA A 108 -13.98 -24.96 -16.78
CA ALA A 108 -13.39 -25.82 -15.75
C ALA A 108 -14.45 -26.72 -15.10
N ALA A 109 -14.25 -28.04 -15.16
CA ALA A 109 -15.23 -29.05 -14.74
C ALA A 109 -15.62 -28.98 -13.25
N ASP A 110 -14.69 -28.54 -12.39
CA ASP A 110 -14.93 -28.37 -10.95
C ASP A 110 -15.83 -27.16 -10.61
N THR A 111 -16.09 -26.28 -11.58
CA THR A 111 -16.89 -25.07 -11.39
C THR A 111 -18.32 -25.26 -11.89
N ARG A 112 -19.26 -24.54 -11.29
CA ARG A 112 -20.66 -24.49 -11.73
C ARG A 112 -21.11 -23.04 -11.73
N LEU A 113 -20.60 -22.31 -12.72
CA LEU A 113 -20.82 -20.88 -12.87
C LEU A 113 -22.09 -20.59 -13.64
N ASP A 114 -22.88 -19.65 -13.14
CA ASP A 114 -24.04 -19.11 -13.87
C ASP A 114 -23.57 -18.04 -14.87
N GLU A 115 -22.60 -17.23 -14.45
CA GLU A 115 -22.08 -16.08 -15.20
C GLU A 115 -20.73 -15.66 -14.60
N VAL A 116 -19.82 -15.15 -15.42
CA VAL A 116 -18.60 -14.47 -14.98
C VAL A 116 -18.74 -12.99 -15.31
N LEU A 117 -18.73 -12.13 -14.29
CA LEU A 117 -18.79 -10.68 -14.48
C LEU A 117 -17.40 -10.12 -14.74
N ILE A 118 -17.27 -9.21 -15.71
CA ILE A 118 -16.03 -8.47 -15.96
C ILE A 118 -16.23 -7.03 -15.51
N LEU A 119 -15.47 -6.58 -14.52
CA LEU A 119 -15.42 -5.20 -14.09
C LEU A 119 -14.39 -4.46 -14.95
N ALA A 120 -14.90 -3.71 -15.93
CA ALA A 120 -14.09 -3.04 -16.95
C ALA A 120 -13.77 -1.57 -16.63
N ASP A 121 -14.20 -1.06 -15.47
CA ASP A 121 -13.85 0.28 -15.02
C ASP A 121 -12.34 0.38 -14.67
N PRO A 122 -11.73 1.58 -14.81
CA PRO A 122 -10.31 1.77 -14.56
C PRO A 122 -9.87 1.28 -13.17
N THR A 123 -8.85 0.41 -13.16
CA THR A 123 -8.31 -0.16 -11.93
C THR A 123 -6.82 0.18 -11.80
N TYR A 124 -6.52 1.30 -11.13
CA TYR A 124 -5.16 1.83 -11.01
C TYR A 124 -4.30 1.17 -9.91
N GLY A 125 -4.92 0.40 -9.01
CA GLY A 125 -4.23 -0.15 -7.86
C GLY A 125 -5.13 -0.94 -6.92
N ALA A 126 -4.53 -1.54 -5.90
CA ALA A 126 -5.24 -2.26 -4.83
C ALA A 126 -6.29 -1.42 -4.09
N CYS A 127 -6.15 -0.09 -4.10
CA CYS A 127 -7.11 0.83 -3.53
C CYS A 127 -8.37 0.98 -4.39
N CYS A 128 -8.38 0.52 -5.65
CA CYS A 128 -9.51 0.60 -6.57
C CYS A 128 -10.40 -0.64 -6.51
N LEU A 129 -10.45 -1.33 -5.37
CA LEU A 129 -11.26 -2.54 -5.20
C LEU A 129 -12.75 -2.24 -5.47
N ASP A 130 -13.31 -2.78 -6.55
CA ASP A 130 -14.70 -2.54 -6.96
C ASP A 130 -15.66 -3.58 -6.38
N ASP A 131 -15.65 -3.65 -5.05
CA ASP A 131 -16.50 -4.57 -4.32
C ASP A 131 -17.95 -4.07 -4.20
N PHE A 132 -18.19 -2.78 -4.45
CA PHE A 132 -19.53 -2.20 -4.47
C PHE A 132 -20.30 -2.61 -5.73
N ALA A 133 -19.75 -2.45 -6.94
CA ALA A 133 -20.45 -2.86 -8.16
C ALA A 133 -20.62 -4.38 -8.23
N ALA A 134 -19.57 -5.13 -7.86
CA ALA A 134 -19.64 -6.59 -7.78
C ALA A 134 -20.77 -7.07 -6.84
N SER A 135 -20.85 -6.47 -5.64
CA SER A 135 -21.93 -6.80 -4.69
C SER A 135 -23.31 -6.39 -5.19
N ALA A 136 -23.44 -5.27 -5.92
CA ALA A 136 -24.71 -4.81 -6.47
C ALA A 136 -25.26 -5.74 -7.56
N LEU A 137 -24.38 -6.45 -8.27
CA LEU A 137 -24.73 -7.46 -9.27
C LEU A 137 -24.80 -8.89 -8.70
N SER A 138 -24.80 -9.01 -7.37
CA SER A 138 -24.86 -10.28 -6.64
C SER A 138 -23.71 -11.24 -7.02
N ALA A 139 -22.50 -10.70 -7.19
CA ALA A 139 -21.31 -11.54 -7.28
C ALA A 139 -21.00 -12.17 -5.91
N ASP A 140 -20.53 -13.42 -5.92
CA ASP A 140 -20.19 -14.16 -4.68
C ASP A 140 -18.70 -14.06 -4.33
N LEU A 141 -17.87 -13.68 -5.29
CA LEU A 141 -16.42 -13.61 -5.18
C LEU A 141 -15.90 -12.53 -6.12
N LEU A 142 -15.06 -11.63 -5.63
CA LEU A 142 -14.28 -10.71 -6.45
C LEU A 142 -12.86 -11.27 -6.62
N VAL A 143 -12.41 -11.47 -7.84
CA VAL A 143 -11.01 -11.82 -8.16
C VAL A 143 -10.31 -10.56 -8.65
N HIS A 144 -9.40 -10.04 -7.84
CA HIS A 144 -8.67 -8.79 -8.12
C HIS A 144 -7.24 -9.12 -8.55
N TYR A 145 -6.92 -8.80 -9.81
CA TYR A 145 -5.64 -9.11 -10.41
C TYR A 145 -4.65 -7.93 -10.34
N GLY A 146 -3.36 -8.25 -10.32
CA GLY A 146 -2.26 -7.33 -10.55
C GLY A 146 -1.81 -6.49 -9.35
N HIS A 147 -2.50 -6.56 -8.20
CA HIS A 147 -2.16 -5.73 -7.04
C HIS A 147 -2.17 -6.51 -5.72
N SER A 148 -1.37 -6.04 -4.77
CA SER A 148 -1.32 -6.57 -3.41
C SER A 148 -2.58 -6.26 -2.60
N CYS A 149 -2.78 -6.96 -1.48
CA CYS A 149 -3.96 -6.80 -0.63
C CYS A 149 -3.85 -5.58 0.30
N LEU A 150 -3.88 -4.36 -0.26
CA LEU A 150 -3.87 -3.13 0.52
C LEU A 150 -5.16 -2.93 1.32
N VAL A 151 -6.31 -3.24 0.72
CA VAL A 151 -7.63 -3.16 1.37
C VAL A 151 -7.87 -4.46 2.15
N PRO A 152 -8.00 -4.42 3.49
CA PRO A 152 -8.24 -5.62 4.27
C PRO A 152 -9.54 -6.30 3.87
N VAL A 153 -9.53 -7.62 3.64
CA VAL A 153 -10.71 -8.41 3.26
C VAL A 153 -11.94 -8.15 4.16
N PRO A 154 -11.82 -7.99 5.50
CA PRO A 154 -12.98 -7.69 6.36
C PRO A 154 -13.67 -6.35 6.09
N THR A 155 -13.06 -5.46 5.30
CA THR A 155 -13.65 -4.18 4.91
C THR A 155 -14.41 -4.24 3.58
N SER A 156 -14.22 -5.32 2.80
CA SER A 156 -14.93 -5.60 1.54
C SER A 156 -16.37 -6.08 1.80
N ARG A 157 -17.28 -5.81 0.85
CA ARG A 157 -18.68 -6.25 0.86
C ARG A 157 -18.85 -7.73 0.55
N LEU A 158 -17.91 -8.31 -0.20
CA LEU A 158 -17.88 -9.72 -0.60
C LEU A 158 -16.46 -10.30 -0.47
N PRO A 159 -16.30 -11.64 -0.41
CA PRO A 159 -14.99 -12.28 -0.42
C PRO A 159 -14.13 -11.83 -1.60
N VAL A 160 -12.86 -11.55 -1.35
CA VAL A 160 -11.90 -11.13 -2.38
C VAL A 160 -10.76 -12.15 -2.48
N LEU A 161 -10.48 -12.60 -3.69
CA LEU A 161 -9.27 -13.34 -4.05
C LEU A 161 -8.30 -12.38 -4.75
N TYR A 162 -7.16 -12.11 -4.12
CA TYR A 162 -6.09 -11.37 -4.76
C TYR A 162 -5.18 -12.32 -5.55
N VAL A 163 -4.89 -11.96 -6.79
CA VAL A 163 -3.91 -12.59 -7.67
C VAL A 163 -2.90 -11.54 -8.07
N PHE A 164 -1.65 -11.67 -7.64
CA PHE A 164 -0.67 -10.60 -7.81
C PHE A 164 -0.14 -10.48 -9.24
N VAL A 165 -0.24 -11.58 -10.00
CA VAL A 165 0.32 -11.70 -11.35
C VAL A 165 1.82 -11.48 -11.32
N ASP A 166 2.53 -12.45 -10.73
CA ASP A 166 4.00 -12.47 -10.76
C ASP A 166 4.47 -12.59 -12.21
N ILE A 167 5.33 -11.65 -12.62
CA ILE A 167 5.89 -11.62 -13.97
C ILE A 167 7.31 -12.17 -13.88
N ARG A 168 7.51 -13.33 -14.49
CA ARG A 168 8.81 -13.99 -14.59
C ARG A 168 9.70 -13.20 -15.54
N VAL A 169 10.86 -12.80 -15.04
CA VAL A 169 11.85 -12.00 -15.77
C VAL A 169 13.23 -12.65 -15.63
N ASP A 170 14.14 -12.28 -16.52
CA ASP A 170 15.53 -12.76 -16.49
C ASP A 170 16.30 -12.11 -15.33
N THR A 171 16.34 -12.80 -14.19
CA THR A 171 17.06 -12.35 -13.00
C THR A 171 18.57 -12.34 -13.22
N ASP A 172 19.12 -13.26 -14.02
CA ASP A 172 20.56 -13.28 -14.29
C ASP A 172 20.99 -12.02 -15.04
N ARG A 173 20.16 -11.57 -15.99
CA ARG A 173 20.38 -10.31 -16.70
C ARG A 173 20.29 -9.10 -15.78
N LEU A 174 19.37 -9.07 -14.81
CA LEU A 174 19.31 -8.05 -13.77
C LEU A 174 20.61 -8.03 -12.95
N VAL A 175 21.04 -9.19 -12.47
CA VAL A 175 22.29 -9.33 -11.67
C VAL A 175 23.50 -8.88 -12.49
N GLN A 176 23.59 -9.24 -13.77
CA GLN A 176 24.66 -8.79 -14.66
C GLN A 176 24.66 -7.28 -14.88
N ALA A 177 23.47 -6.67 -15.04
CA ALA A 177 23.35 -5.22 -15.16
C ALA A 177 23.85 -4.50 -13.89
N VAL A 178 23.50 -5.01 -12.70
CA VAL A 178 24.01 -4.50 -11.42
C VAL A 178 25.52 -4.68 -11.30
N ARG A 179 26.05 -5.86 -11.63
CA ARG A 179 27.50 -6.14 -11.64
C ARG A 179 28.29 -5.20 -12.53
N SER A 180 27.71 -4.80 -13.65
CA SER A 180 28.35 -3.90 -14.61
C SER A 180 28.32 -2.44 -14.15
N ALA A 181 27.31 -2.05 -13.36
CA ALA A 181 27.12 -0.68 -12.90
C ALA A 181 27.77 -0.37 -11.54
N PHE A 182 27.91 -1.36 -10.65
CA PHE A 182 28.33 -1.14 -9.27
C PHE A 182 29.43 -2.10 -8.84
N PRO A 183 30.47 -1.64 -8.11
CA PRO A 183 31.45 -2.53 -7.51
C PRO A 183 30.81 -3.42 -6.44
N SER A 184 31.35 -4.62 -6.22
CA SER A 184 30.81 -5.59 -5.25
C SER A 184 30.82 -5.10 -3.80
N SER A 185 31.62 -4.09 -3.47
CA SER A 185 31.60 -3.45 -2.14
C SER A 185 30.41 -2.52 -1.90
N SER A 186 29.55 -2.30 -2.90
CA SER A 186 28.44 -1.35 -2.81
C SER A 186 27.32 -1.83 -1.90
N LYS A 187 26.71 -0.89 -1.18
CA LYS A 187 25.50 -1.06 -0.38
C LYS A 187 24.30 -0.65 -1.21
N LEU A 188 23.49 -1.60 -1.63
CA LEU A 188 22.37 -1.35 -2.54
C LEU A 188 21.03 -1.62 -1.86
N ALA A 189 20.03 -0.81 -2.20
CA ALA A 189 18.64 -1.11 -1.88
C ALA A 189 17.95 -1.70 -3.12
N LEU A 190 17.32 -2.88 -2.99
CA LEU A 190 16.51 -3.47 -4.05
C LEU A 190 15.02 -3.33 -3.73
N ALA A 191 14.26 -2.81 -4.69
CA ALA A 191 12.82 -2.66 -4.61
C ALA A 191 12.17 -2.82 -6.00
N GLY A 192 10.86 -2.88 -6.06
CA GLY A 192 10.09 -2.99 -7.30
C GLY A 192 8.59 -2.92 -7.06
N THR A 193 7.81 -3.13 -8.11
CA THR A 193 6.37 -3.33 -8.00
C THR A 193 6.05 -4.79 -7.61
N ILE A 194 4.82 -5.05 -7.16
CA ILE A 194 4.40 -6.38 -6.70
C ILE A 194 4.67 -7.48 -7.73
N GLN A 195 4.53 -7.17 -9.02
CA GLN A 195 4.71 -8.12 -10.13
C GLN A 195 6.16 -8.60 -10.29
N PHE A 196 7.14 -7.88 -9.71
CA PHE A 196 8.57 -8.20 -9.84
C PHE A 196 9.24 -8.55 -8.50
N VAL A 197 8.47 -8.68 -7.41
CA VAL A 197 9.03 -8.95 -6.07
C VAL A 197 9.80 -10.28 -6.03
N ALA A 198 9.37 -11.31 -6.77
CA ALA A 198 10.12 -12.56 -6.86
C ALA A 198 11.53 -12.35 -7.45
N ALA A 199 11.64 -11.56 -8.52
CA ALA A 199 12.92 -11.20 -9.13
C ALA A 199 13.80 -10.37 -8.19
N VAL A 200 13.22 -9.44 -7.42
CA VAL A 200 13.93 -8.66 -6.40
C VAL A 200 14.58 -9.58 -5.35
N HIS A 201 13.85 -10.56 -4.82
CA HIS A 201 14.39 -11.49 -3.81
C HIS A 201 15.39 -12.50 -4.40
N SER A 202 15.19 -12.91 -5.63
CA SER A 202 16.15 -13.77 -6.35
C SER A 202 17.47 -13.02 -6.60
N ALA A 203 17.40 -11.79 -7.12
CA ALA A 203 18.56 -10.93 -7.34
C ALA A 203 19.29 -10.60 -6.04
N ARG A 204 18.55 -10.33 -4.94
CA ARG A 204 19.15 -10.18 -3.61
C ARG A 204 20.04 -11.37 -3.25
N SER A 205 19.54 -12.58 -3.44
CA SER A 205 20.24 -13.80 -3.03
C SER A 205 21.54 -13.99 -3.83
N LEU A 206 21.49 -13.74 -5.15
CA LEU A 206 22.64 -13.85 -6.05
C LEU A 206 23.69 -12.75 -5.79
N LEU A 207 23.26 -11.48 -5.68
CA LEU A 207 24.16 -10.36 -5.43
C LEU A 207 24.80 -10.44 -4.04
N SER A 208 24.07 -10.90 -3.01
CA SER A 208 24.68 -11.12 -1.69
C SER A 208 25.75 -12.22 -1.71
N ALA A 209 25.61 -13.24 -2.55
CA ALA A 209 26.65 -14.26 -2.73
C ALA A 209 27.92 -13.70 -3.41
N ASP A 210 27.78 -12.65 -4.23
CA ASP A 210 28.89 -11.96 -4.89
C ASP A 210 29.56 -10.88 -4.00
N GLY A 211 29.09 -10.70 -2.77
CA GLY A 211 29.66 -9.77 -1.80
C GLY A 211 28.98 -8.40 -1.68
N TYR A 212 27.88 -8.16 -2.42
CA TYR A 212 27.09 -6.93 -2.26
C TYR A 212 26.33 -6.92 -0.94
N ASP A 213 26.27 -5.75 -0.28
CA ASP A 213 25.41 -5.53 0.88
C ASP A 213 24.02 -5.08 0.40
N ILE A 214 23.07 -6.03 0.36
CA ILE A 214 21.74 -5.80 -0.20
C ILE A 214 20.70 -5.60 0.92
N THR A 215 20.08 -4.42 0.92
CA THR A 215 18.87 -4.13 1.71
C THR A 215 17.62 -4.24 0.84
N VAL A 216 16.60 -4.94 1.32
CA VAL A 216 15.26 -4.95 0.72
C VAL A 216 14.31 -4.22 1.68
N PRO A 217 13.98 -2.93 1.45
CA PRO A 217 13.19 -2.12 2.37
C PRO A 217 11.71 -2.52 2.33
N GLN A 218 10.94 -2.16 3.36
CA GLN A 218 9.53 -2.51 3.47
C GLN A 218 8.74 -1.38 4.15
N ALA A 219 7.64 -0.95 3.52
CA ALA A 219 6.61 -0.14 4.15
C ALA A 219 5.42 -1.05 4.50
N LYS A 220 5.10 -1.22 5.78
CA LYS A 220 4.02 -2.13 6.18
C LYS A 220 2.66 -1.52 5.82
N PRO A 221 1.70 -2.31 5.30
CA PRO A 221 1.66 -3.78 5.29
C PRO A 221 2.21 -4.46 4.03
N LEU A 222 2.86 -3.73 3.11
CA LEU A 222 3.34 -4.26 1.83
C LEU A 222 4.41 -5.33 2.03
N SER A 223 4.64 -6.13 0.99
CA SER A 223 5.70 -7.14 0.98
C SER A 223 7.08 -6.48 1.02
N PRO A 224 8.12 -7.11 1.60
CA PRO A 224 9.48 -6.58 1.50
C PRO A 224 9.90 -6.42 0.04
N GLY A 225 10.37 -5.22 -0.32
CA GLY A 225 10.76 -4.84 -1.67
C GLY A 225 9.64 -4.25 -2.51
N GLU A 226 8.39 -4.31 -2.06
CA GLU A 226 7.24 -3.77 -2.77
C GLU A 226 7.06 -2.27 -2.49
N VAL A 227 6.76 -1.51 -3.54
CA VAL A 227 6.51 -0.07 -3.48
C VAL A 227 5.24 0.28 -4.26
N LEU A 228 4.38 1.10 -3.65
CA LEU A 228 3.18 1.66 -4.27
C LEU A 228 3.39 3.16 -4.59
N GLY A 229 2.58 3.70 -5.50
CA GLY A 229 2.63 5.13 -5.81
C GLY A 229 2.33 6.04 -4.62
N CYS A 230 1.54 5.55 -3.65
CA CYS A 230 1.08 6.28 -2.47
C CYS A 230 1.73 5.83 -1.14
N THR A 231 2.60 4.81 -1.19
CA THR A 231 3.29 4.23 -0.03
C THR A 231 4.65 3.71 -0.47
N ALA A 232 5.71 4.34 0.03
CA ALA A 232 7.09 3.95 -0.21
C ALA A 232 7.87 3.95 1.11
N PRO A 233 8.77 2.97 1.33
CA PRO A 233 9.58 2.95 2.55
C PRO A 233 10.63 4.04 2.53
N THR A 234 10.93 4.57 3.71
CA THR A 234 12.06 5.48 3.93
C THR A 234 13.27 4.69 4.40
N ILE A 235 14.44 5.03 3.88
CA ILE A 235 15.73 4.44 4.24
C ILE A 235 16.49 5.45 5.09
N PRO A 236 16.79 5.13 6.37
CA PRO A 236 17.60 6.00 7.21
C PRO A 236 19.00 6.23 6.62
N ARG A 237 19.48 7.47 6.65
CA ARG A 237 20.84 7.84 6.19
C ARG A 237 21.94 7.03 6.87
N SER A 238 21.73 6.62 8.12
CA SER A 238 22.66 5.79 8.89
C SER A 238 22.96 4.43 8.25
N LYS A 239 22.11 3.96 7.32
CA LYS A 239 22.39 2.74 6.55
C LYS A 239 23.46 2.93 5.49
N GLY A 240 23.72 4.17 5.04
CA GLY A 240 24.73 4.49 4.04
C GLY A 240 24.52 3.71 2.74
N ILE A 241 23.31 3.71 2.21
CA ILE A 241 22.99 3.07 0.93
C ILE A 241 23.57 3.93 -0.20
N ASP A 242 24.35 3.31 -1.09
CA ASP A 242 25.02 3.98 -2.22
C ASP A 242 24.06 4.24 -3.37
N ALA A 243 23.15 3.29 -3.66
CA ALA A 243 22.14 3.42 -4.69
C ALA A 243 20.95 2.49 -4.47
N VAL A 244 19.83 2.83 -5.11
CA VAL A 244 18.65 1.98 -5.25
C VAL A 244 18.65 1.38 -6.63
N VAL A 245 18.37 0.08 -6.73
CA VAL A 245 18.02 -0.58 -7.99
C VAL A 245 16.56 -1.01 -7.90
N PHE A 246 15.73 -0.36 -8.71
CA PHE A 246 14.30 -0.51 -8.72
C PHE A 246 13.86 -1.30 -9.96
N VAL A 247 13.24 -2.46 -9.77
CA VAL A 247 12.79 -3.34 -10.86
C VAL A 247 11.38 -2.93 -11.28
N ALA A 248 11.28 -2.26 -12.43
CA ALA A 248 10.00 -1.87 -13.05
C ALA A 248 10.18 -1.38 -14.49
N ASP A 249 9.14 -1.57 -15.30
CA ASP A 249 8.99 -1.03 -16.65
C ASP A 249 8.55 0.46 -16.68
N GLY A 250 7.91 0.93 -15.60
CA GLY A 250 7.45 2.32 -15.44
C GLY A 250 8.18 3.13 -14.36
N ARG A 251 8.01 4.46 -14.41
CA ARG A 251 8.62 5.40 -13.45
C ARG A 251 7.73 5.70 -12.24
N PHE A 252 6.40 5.58 -12.36
CA PHE A 252 5.44 6.03 -11.34
C PHE A 252 5.75 5.53 -9.91
N HIS A 253 6.02 4.24 -9.74
CA HIS A 253 6.34 3.65 -8.44
C HIS A 253 7.73 4.02 -7.94
N LEU A 254 8.71 4.10 -8.85
CA LEU A 254 10.06 4.56 -8.54
C LEU A 254 10.06 6.02 -8.10
N GLU A 255 9.25 6.88 -8.70
CA GLU A 255 9.10 8.27 -8.30
C GLU A 255 8.62 8.38 -6.85
N ALA A 256 7.65 7.57 -6.41
CA ALA A 256 7.25 7.53 -5.00
C ALA A 256 8.43 7.19 -4.09
N PHE A 257 9.27 6.24 -4.51
CA PHE A 257 10.48 5.86 -3.79
C PHE A 257 11.52 6.99 -3.75
N MET A 258 11.74 7.67 -4.87
CA MET A 258 12.64 8.82 -4.97
C MET A 258 12.15 9.96 -4.07
N ILE A 259 10.86 10.30 -4.09
CA ILE A 259 10.30 11.35 -3.22
C ILE A 259 10.51 11.02 -1.74
N ALA A 260 10.35 9.75 -1.35
CA ALA A 260 10.61 9.30 0.02
C ALA A 260 12.11 9.26 0.38
N ASN A 261 13.00 9.14 -0.60
CA ASN A 261 14.44 8.95 -0.41
C ASN A 261 15.26 9.88 -1.35
N PRO A 262 15.13 11.21 -1.23
CA PRO A 262 15.61 12.18 -2.22
C PRO A 262 17.14 12.24 -2.38
N GLU A 263 17.89 11.68 -1.45
CA GLU A 263 19.35 11.75 -1.43
C GLU A 263 20.03 10.48 -1.94
N ILE A 264 19.27 9.42 -2.22
CA ILE A 264 19.80 8.14 -2.66
C ILE A 264 19.67 8.08 -4.19
N PRO A 265 20.77 7.94 -4.95
CA PRO A 265 20.72 7.72 -6.40
C PRO A 265 19.83 6.52 -6.75
N ALA A 266 18.89 6.71 -7.67
CA ALA A 266 17.90 5.71 -8.01
C ALA A 266 18.07 5.23 -9.45
N PHE A 267 18.24 3.92 -9.63
CA PHE A 267 18.35 3.29 -10.93
C PHE A 267 17.13 2.42 -11.20
N ARG A 268 16.50 2.59 -12.36
CA ARG A 268 15.42 1.72 -12.83
C ARG A 268 16.01 0.61 -13.68
N TYR A 269 15.76 -0.63 -13.31
CA TYR A 269 15.97 -1.77 -14.19
C TYR A 269 14.65 -2.10 -14.88
N ASP A 270 14.63 -1.90 -16.20
CA ASP A 270 13.53 -2.33 -17.04
C ASP A 270 13.71 -3.81 -17.39
N PRO A 271 12.86 -4.73 -16.90
CA PRO A 271 13.09 -6.16 -17.08
C PRO A 271 12.81 -6.65 -18.50
N PHE A 272 12.07 -5.89 -19.30
CA PHE A 272 11.76 -6.26 -20.69
C PHE A 272 12.87 -5.80 -21.64
N LEU A 273 13.35 -4.56 -21.44
CA LEU A 273 14.48 -4.03 -22.21
C LEU A 273 15.82 -4.56 -21.69
N GLY A 274 15.87 -4.97 -20.42
CA GLY A 274 17.05 -5.39 -19.67
C GLY A 274 18.14 -4.33 -19.66
N VAL A 275 17.72 -3.10 -19.35
CA VAL A 275 18.59 -1.92 -19.22
C VAL A 275 18.45 -1.34 -17.83
N LEU A 276 19.56 -0.85 -17.29
CA LEU A 276 19.61 -0.14 -16.02
C LEU A 276 19.83 1.36 -16.29
N VAL A 277 18.89 2.20 -15.86
CA VAL A 277 18.86 3.63 -16.17
C VAL A 277 18.90 4.42 -14.89
N LEU A 278 19.80 5.40 -14.78
CA LEU A 278 19.77 6.38 -13.70
C LEU A 278 18.57 7.31 -13.88
N GLU A 279 17.66 7.31 -12.91
CA GLU A 279 16.48 8.15 -12.89
C GLU A 279 16.67 9.31 -11.92
N LYS A 280 16.09 10.46 -12.26
CA LYS A 280 16.07 11.66 -11.42
C LYS A 280 14.65 12.13 -11.22
N TYR A 281 14.40 12.74 -10.07
CA TYR A 281 13.14 13.38 -9.74
C TYR A 281 13.38 14.85 -9.44
N ASP A 282 12.54 15.74 -9.97
CA ASP A 282 12.63 17.17 -9.70
C ASP A 282 11.95 17.50 -8.36
N HIS A 283 12.65 17.22 -7.26
CA HIS A 283 12.16 17.50 -5.91
C HIS A 283 11.91 18.99 -5.68
N GLU A 284 12.74 19.86 -6.25
CA GLU A 284 12.64 21.30 -6.08
C GLU A 284 11.45 21.86 -6.85
N GLY A 285 11.27 21.44 -8.11
CA GLY A 285 10.09 21.76 -8.90
C GLY A 285 8.81 21.27 -8.24
N MET A 286 8.76 19.99 -7.83
CA MET A 286 7.60 19.44 -7.14
C MET A 286 7.28 20.22 -5.85
N LYS A 287 8.25 20.42 -4.95
CA LYS A 287 8.01 21.16 -3.70
C LYS A 287 7.58 22.60 -3.94
N ARG A 288 8.13 23.27 -4.96
CA ARG A 288 7.74 24.63 -5.35
C ARG A 288 6.29 24.65 -5.83
N ALA A 289 5.93 23.79 -6.78
CA ALA A 289 4.57 23.68 -7.29
C ALA A 289 3.55 23.38 -6.17
N ARG A 290 3.89 22.46 -5.25
CA ARG A 290 3.03 22.15 -4.10
C ARG A 290 2.90 23.32 -3.12
N LYS A 291 4.00 24.02 -2.83
CA LYS A 291 4.00 25.24 -2.01
C LYS A 291 3.13 26.33 -2.62
N ASP A 292 3.29 26.59 -3.91
CA ASP A 292 2.55 27.64 -4.62
C ASP A 292 1.04 27.33 -4.63
N ALA A 293 0.66 26.06 -4.83
CA ALA A 293 -0.72 25.61 -4.72
C ALA A 293 -1.31 25.84 -3.31
N ILE A 294 -0.55 25.55 -2.25
CA ILE A 294 -0.97 25.81 -0.86
C ILE A 294 -1.17 27.31 -0.62
N LEU A 295 -0.20 28.13 -1.04
CA LEU A 295 -0.27 29.58 -0.84
C LEU A 295 -1.44 30.20 -1.62
N ALA A 296 -1.68 29.77 -2.86
CA ALA A 296 -2.84 30.20 -3.63
C ALA A 296 -4.16 29.81 -2.96
N ALA A 297 -4.22 28.61 -2.36
CA ALA A 297 -5.42 28.13 -1.68
C ALA A 297 -5.72 28.85 -0.35
N ARG A 298 -4.74 29.51 0.28
CA ARG A 298 -4.97 30.30 1.51
C ARG A 298 -5.95 31.46 1.31
N GLU A 299 -6.05 31.97 0.08
CA GLU A 299 -6.96 33.07 -0.29
C GLU A 299 -8.36 32.58 -0.69
N ALA A 300 -8.60 31.26 -0.71
CA ALA A 300 -9.85 30.67 -1.16
C ALA A 300 -11.00 30.88 -0.16
N LYS A 301 -12.17 31.30 -0.66
CA LYS A 301 -13.37 31.49 0.16
C LYS A 301 -14.34 30.32 0.03
N ARG A 302 -14.44 29.74 -1.17
CA ARG A 302 -15.31 28.62 -1.50
C ARG A 302 -14.49 27.39 -1.84
N TRP A 303 -14.66 26.33 -1.05
CA TRP A 303 -13.89 25.10 -1.14
C TRP A 303 -14.69 23.95 -1.74
N GLY A 304 -14.09 23.24 -2.68
CA GLY A 304 -14.60 21.96 -3.16
C GLY A 304 -13.89 20.82 -2.41
N ILE A 305 -14.66 20.00 -1.70
CA ILE A 305 -14.13 18.82 -1.00
C ILE A 305 -14.47 17.59 -1.86
N ILE A 306 -13.47 16.99 -2.50
CA ILE A 306 -13.66 15.80 -3.32
C ILE A 306 -13.53 14.56 -2.43
N LEU A 307 -14.59 13.75 -2.36
CA LEU A 307 -14.52 12.39 -1.84
C LEU A 307 -14.42 11.41 -3.02
N GLY A 308 -13.29 10.70 -3.11
CA GLY A 308 -13.05 9.71 -4.16
C GLY A 308 -13.99 8.50 -4.02
N THR A 309 -14.74 8.18 -5.06
CA THR A 309 -15.65 7.02 -5.09
C THR A 309 -15.14 5.85 -5.91
N LEU A 310 -13.95 5.96 -6.51
CA LEU A 310 -13.32 4.83 -7.19
C LEU A 310 -12.78 3.83 -6.16
N GLY A 311 -13.42 2.65 -6.14
CA GLY A 311 -13.17 1.58 -5.18
C GLY A 311 -13.13 2.08 -3.73
N ARG A 312 -11.95 1.98 -3.13
CA ARG A 312 -11.64 2.34 -1.74
C ARG A 312 -10.54 3.40 -1.69
N GLN A 313 -10.60 4.43 -2.54
CA GLN A 313 -9.68 5.57 -2.42
C GLN A 313 -10.14 6.58 -1.37
N GLY A 314 -11.44 6.89 -1.33
CA GLY A 314 -12.01 7.85 -0.39
C GLY A 314 -12.19 7.29 1.02
N ASN A 315 -12.06 8.18 2.01
CA ASN A 315 -12.19 7.82 3.42
C ASN A 315 -13.12 8.80 4.13
N THR A 316 -14.29 8.33 4.56
CA THR A 316 -15.32 9.18 5.17
C THR A 316 -14.89 9.77 6.51
N ARG A 317 -13.96 9.13 7.24
CA ARG A 317 -13.44 9.72 8.49
C ARG A 317 -12.57 10.94 8.22
N VAL A 318 -11.81 10.88 7.13
CA VAL A 318 -11.03 12.03 6.66
C VAL A 318 -11.97 13.12 6.16
N LEU A 319 -13.09 12.76 5.51
CA LEU A 319 -14.12 13.73 5.13
C LEU A 319 -14.73 14.42 6.35
N ASP A 320 -15.16 13.66 7.37
CA ASP A 320 -15.71 14.24 8.60
C ASP A 320 -14.74 15.25 9.22
N ARG A 321 -13.44 14.91 9.28
CA ARG A 321 -12.39 15.80 9.79
C ARG A 321 -12.23 17.06 8.93
N VAL A 322 -12.20 16.92 7.60
CA VAL A 322 -12.08 18.06 6.70
C VAL A 322 -13.29 18.99 6.85
N LEU A 323 -14.49 18.44 6.97
CA LEU A 323 -15.71 19.23 7.22
C LEU A 323 -15.63 19.97 8.56
N ASP A 324 -15.19 19.32 9.63
CA ASP A 324 -14.95 19.97 10.93
C ASP A 324 -13.96 21.14 10.81
N HIS A 325 -12.86 20.97 10.07
CA HIS A 325 -11.87 22.03 9.83
C HIS A 325 -12.47 23.21 9.03
N MET A 326 -13.29 22.94 8.01
CA MET A 326 -13.94 23.99 7.23
C MET A 326 -14.93 24.79 8.09
N GLU A 327 -15.71 24.10 8.93
CA GLU A 327 -16.67 24.74 9.86
C GLU A 327 -15.93 25.60 10.90
N GLU A 328 -14.88 25.08 11.53
CA GLU A 328 -14.07 25.82 12.52
C GLU A 328 -13.47 27.10 11.94
N LYS A 329 -13.03 27.07 10.67
CA LYS A 329 -12.47 28.23 9.96
C LYS A 329 -13.53 29.15 9.36
N GLY A 330 -14.82 28.80 9.44
CA GLY A 330 -15.91 29.56 8.84
C GLY A 330 -15.84 29.62 7.31
N LEU A 331 -15.31 28.58 6.66
CA LEU A 331 -15.13 28.51 5.21
C LEU A 331 -16.34 27.85 4.55
N GLU A 332 -16.81 28.44 3.45
CA GLU A 332 -17.85 27.82 2.64
C GLU A 332 -17.28 26.61 1.92
N SER A 333 -17.93 25.46 2.04
CA SER A 333 -17.47 24.23 1.38
C SER A 333 -18.62 23.41 0.81
N THR A 334 -18.35 22.72 -0.30
CA THR A 334 -19.27 21.78 -0.95
C THR A 334 -18.58 20.44 -1.14
N THR A 335 -19.21 19.36 -0.67
CA THR A 335 -18.70 18.00 -0.89
C THR A 335 -19.13 17.50 -2.27
N VAL A 336 -18.17 17.03 -3.06
CA VAL A 336 -18.36 16.48 -4.40
C VAL A 336 -17.88 15.03 -4.42
N LEU A 337 -18.76 14.11 -4.82
CA LEU A 337 -18.42 12.71 -5.00
C LEU A 337 -17.89 12.49 -6.42
N MET A 338 -16.72 11.87 -6.57
CA MET A 338 -16.10 11.71 -7.89
C MET A 338 -15.31 10.40 -7.96
N SER A 339 -15.58 9.57 -8.96
CA SER A 339 -14.80 8.35 -9.20
C SER A 339 -13.44 8.70 -9.77
N GLU A 340 -13.43 9.37 -10.91
CA GLU A 340 -12.22 9.81 -11.58
C GLU A 340 -12.10 11.33 -11.57
N ILE A 341 -11.01 11.80 -10.98
CA ILE A 341 -10.65 13.21 -10.88
C ILE A 341 -9.78 13.56 -12.08
N SER A 342 -10.26 14.47 -12.92
CA SER A 342 -9.52 14.95 -14.09
C SER A 342 -9.65 16.46 -14.24
N PRO A 343 -8.66 17.15 -14.86
CA PRO A 343 -8.74 18.57 -15.12
C PRO A 343 -10.01 18.98 -15.87
N ALA A 344 -10.39 18.22 -16.90
CA ALA A 344 -11.58 18.48 -17.70
C ALA A 344 -12.86 18.41 -16.86
N ARG A 345 -12.98 17.43 -15.94
CA ARG A 345 -14.16 17.29 -15.09
C ARG A 345 -14.23 18.37 -14.01
N ILE A 346 -13.11 18.72 -13.39
CA ILE A 346 -13.05 19.79 -12.39
C ILE A 346 -13.34 21.17 -13.02
N ALA A 347 -12.87 21.42 -14.24
CA ALA A 347 -13.08 22.70 -14.92
C ALA A 347 -14.57 23.05 -15.13
N LEU A 348 -15.47 22.05 -15.17
CA LEU A 348 -16.90 22.25 -15.34
C LEU A 348 -17.57 23.00 -14.17
N PHE A 349 -16.95 23.03 -12.99
CA PHE A 349 -17.45 23.78 -11.84
C PHE A 349 -17.14 25.28 -11.92
N GLY A 350 -16.26 25.68 -12.85
CA GLY A 350 -15.90 27.08 -13.12
C GLY A 350 -15.46 27.84 -11.87
N ASP A 351 -15.89 29.10 -11.76
CA ASP A 351 -15.57 29.99 -10.65
C ASP A 351 -16.49 29.81 -9.44
N SER A 352 -17.24 28.71 -9.34
CA SER A 352 -18.02 28.39 -8.13
C SER A 352 -17.12 27.92 -6.99
N ILE A 353 -15.92 27.41 -7.31
CA ILE A 353 -14.94 26.88 -6.37
C ILE A 353 -13.60 27.60 -6.58
N ASP A 354 -13.00 28.07 -5.50
CA ASP A 354 -11.74 28.81 -5.52
C ASP A 354 -10.54 27.88 -5.33
N ALA A 355 -10.70 26.83 -4.50
CA ALA A 355 -9.69 25.79 -4.28
C ALA A 355 -10.34 24.43 -3.98
N TRP A 356 -9.61 23.36 -4.28
CA TRP A 356 -10.02 21.99 -4.08
C TRP A 356 -9.14 21.29 -3.05
N VAL A 357 -9.76 20.46 -2.23
CA VAL A 357 -9.07 19.42 -1.46
C VAL A 357 -9.62 18.06 -1.89
N GLN A 358 -8.75 17.09 -2.11
CA GLN A 358 -9.15 15.74 -2.51
C GLN A 358 -8.82 14.68 -1.46
N ILE A 359 -9.79 13.81 -1.24
CA ILE A 359 -9.76 12.63 -0.37
C ILE A 359 -9.90 11.41 -1.28
N ALA A 360 -8.86 11.15 -2.07
CA ALA A 360 -8.76 10.04 -3.02
C ALA A 360 -7.29 9.60 -3.16
N CYS A 361 -6.80 9.34 -4.38
CA CYS A 361 -5.39 9.04 -4.63
C CYS A 361 -4.51 10.30 -4.40
N PRO A 362 -3.51 10.26 -3.49
CA PRO A 362 -2.67 11.42 -3.19
C PRO A 362 -1.79 11.87 -4.36
N ARG A 363 -1.41 10.95 -5.25
CA ARG A 363 -0.59 11.24 -6.44
C ARG A 363 -1.29 12.15 -7.45
N LEU A 364 -2.62 12.26 -7.41
CA LEU A 364 -3.37 13.18 -8.28
C LEU A 364 -3.00 14.64 -8.03
N SER A 365 -2.83 15.01 -6.76
CA SER A 365 -2.39 16.36 -6.40
C SER A 365 -0.91 16.55 -6.73
N ILE A 366 -0.06 15.55 -6.48
CA ILE A 366 1.39 15.65 -6.64
C ILE A 366 1.80 15.71 -8.12
N ASP A 367 1.33 14.75 -8.92
CA ASP A 367 1.77 14.57 -10.31
C ASP A 367 0.97 15.40 -11.30
N TRP A 368 -0.32 15.60 -11.03
CA TRP A 368 -1.26 16.23 -11.96
C TRP A 368 -1.78 17.57 -11.47
N GLY A 369 -1.35 18.03 -10.30
CA GLY A 369 -1.85 19.25 -9.65
C GLY A 369 -1.75 20.51 -10.50
N GLU A 370 -0.67 20.64 -11.27
CA GLU A 370 -0.45 21.79 -12.18
C GLU A 370 -1.35 21.77 -13.42
N GLY A 371 -1.98 20.62 -13.73
CA GLY A 371 -2.96 20.51 -14.81
C GLY A 371 -4.32 21.11 -14.45
N PHE A 372 -4.59 21.42 -13.19
CA PHE A 372 -5.84 22.00 -12.73
C PHE A 372 -5.77 23.53 -12.74
N THR A 373 -6.86 24.18 -13.18
CA THR A 373 -6.94 25.65 -13.25
C THR A 373 -7.06 26.31 -11.88
N LYS A 374 -7.51 25.57 -10.88
CA LYS A 374 -7.61 25.98 -9.47
C LYS A 374 -6.75 25.03 -8.62
N PRO A 375 -6.19 25.47 -7.48
CA PRO A 375 -5.36 24.62 -6.63
C PRO A 375 -6.07 23.33 -6.22
N LEU A 376 -5.42 22.19 -6.42
CA LEU A 376 -5.88 20.88 -5.96
C LEU A 376 -4.92 20.34 -4.90
N LEU A 377 -5.37 20.34 -3.64
CA LEU A 377 -4.58 19.95 -2.48
C LEU A 377 -4.87 18.52 -2.02
N THR A 378 -3.86 17.86 -1.49
CA THR A 378 -4.04 16.72 -0.57
C THR A 378 -4.57 17.21 0.78
N THR A 379 -5.05 16.31 1.62
CA THR A 379 -5.54 16.65 2.96
C THR A 379 -4.44 17.14 3.91
N PHE A 380 -3.21 16.65 3.75
CA PHE A 380 -2.05 17.18 4.46
C PHE A 380 -1.77 18.65 4.10
N GLU A 381 -1.83 18.96 2.81
CA GLU A 381 -1.59 20.31 2.30
C GLU A 381 -2.72 21.27 2.67
N LEU A 382 -3.97 20.78 2.76
CA LEU A 382 -5.08 21.53 3.35
C LEU A 382 -4.77 21.91 4.80
N ASP A 383 -4.28 20.97 5.61
CA ASP A 383 -3.97 21.24 7.01
C ASP A 383 -2.86 22.32 7.14
N ILE A 384 -1.95 22.42 6.16
CA ILE A 384 -0.98 23.52 6.05
C ILE A 384 -1.65 24.84 5.61
N ALA A 385 -2.53 24.78 4.61
CA ALA A 385 -3.26 25.96 4.12
C ALA A 385 -4.09 26.60 5.24
N LEU A 386 -4.77 25.78 6.04
CA LEU A 386 -5.61 26.22 7.16
C LEU A 386 -4.81 26.55 8.44
N GLY A 387 -3.50 26.29 8.46
CA GLY A 387 -2.60 26.63 9.55
C GLY A 387 -2.62 25.67 10.76
N TYR A 388 -3.11 24.45 10.59
CA TYR A 388 -3.01 23.39 11.61
C TYR A 388 -1.61 22.76 11.64
N VAL A 389 -0.93 22.74 10.50
CA VAL A 389 0.44 22.22 10.34
C VAL A 389 1.33 23.31 9.73
N PRO A 390 2.54 23.56 10.24
CA PRO A 390 3.45 24.51 9.61
C PRO A 390 3.92 24.00 8.25
N GLY A 391 4.11 24.91 7.29
CA GLY A 391 4.65 24.56 5.98
C GLY A 391 6.06 23.98 6.09
N TRP A 392 6.41 22.99 5.26
CA TRP A 392 7.75 22.37 5.32
C TRP A 392 8.88 23.37 5.03
N TRP A 393 8.58 24.46 4.31
CA TRP A 393 9.50 25.56 4.03
C TRP A 393 9.66 26.55 5.21
N GLU A 394 8.77 26.53 6.20
CA GLU A 394 8.80 27.48 7.32
C GLU A 394 9.85 27.08 8.38
N LYS A 395 10.25 25.79 8.39
CA LYS A 395 11.27 25.28 9.32
C LYS A 395 12.71 25.61 8.91
N GLU A 396 12.96 25.92 7.63
CA GLU A 396 14.29 26.34 7.16
C GLU A 396 14.67 27.73 7.65
N GLN A 397 13.70 28.62 7.87
CA GLN A 397 13.96 29.98 8.36
C GLN A 397 14.48 30.01 9.81
N VAL A 398 14.09 29.06 10.65
CA VAL A 398 14.56 28.99 12.05
C VAL A 398 16.03 28.60 12.14
N ARG A 399 16.59 27.89 11.15
CA ARG A 399 18.02 27.51 11.14
C ARG A 399 18.95 28.67 10.77
N VAL A 400 18.47 29.67 10.02
CA VAL A 400 19.28 30.82 9.59
C VAL A 400 19.37 31.90 10.69
N SER A 401 18.36 31.98 11.56
CA SER A 401 18.27 33.03 12.61
C SER A 401 19.10 32.77 13.88
N VAL A 402 19.75 31.61 14.03
CA VAL A 402 20.47 31.23 15.27
C VAL A 402 21.99 31.47 15.18
N ASN A 403 22.50 32.02 14.07
CA ASN A 403 23.91 32.43 13.97
C ASN A 403 24.13 33.90 14.33
N ALA A 404 23.60 34.33 15.49
CA ALA A 404 23.96 35.60 16.12
C ALA A 404 24.44 35.35 17.56
N GLU A 405 25.77 35.30 17.69
CA GLU A 405 26.66 35.45 18.85
C GLU A 405 26.55 34.53 20.09
N PRO A 406 27.70 34.04 20.61
CA PRO A 406 27.75 33.21 21.80
C PRO A 406 27.91 34.10 23.04
N ASN A 407 26.97 34.08 23.98
CA ASN A 407 27.31 34.09 25.41
C ASN A 407 26.11 33.98 26.37
N THR A 408 26.36 33.19 27.42
CA THR A 408 25.74 33.19 28.75
C THR A 408 24.29 32.71 28.88
N CYS A 409 24.15 31.43 29.24
CA CYS A 409 22.99 30.94 29.97
C CYS A 409 22.97 31.58 31.37
N LYS A 410 21.85 32.24 31.72
CA LYS A 410 21.42 32.41 33.11
C LYS A 410 20.07 31.73 33.28
N GLU A 411 20.03 30.87 34.28
CA GLU A 411 18.84 30.18 34.78
C GLU A 411 17.83 31.16 35.38
N GLU A 412 16.54 30.84 35.20
CA GLU A 412 15.36 31.09 36.05
C GLU A 412 14.13 31.00 35.12
N SER A 413 13.07 30.22 35.30
CA SER A 413 12.61 29.36 36.39
C SER A 413 11.54 28.42 35.79
N CYS A 414 11.61 27.11 36.05
CA CYS A 414 10.49 26.20 35.80
C CYS A 414 10.33 25.31 37.03
N SER A 415 9.29 25.57 37.81
CA SER A 415 8.94 24.83 39.01
C SER A 415 8.30 23.49 38.66
N CYS A 416 9.03 22.39 38.85
CA CYS A 416 8.45 21.06 38.94
C CYS A 416 8.81 20.44 40.28
N SER A 417 7.81 20.36 41.16
CA SER A 417 7.90 19.70 42.47
C SER A 417 8.06 18.19 42.30
N ARG A 418 8.96 17.65 43.12
CA ARG A 418 9.52 16.30 43.13
C ARG A 418 8.49 15.23 43.50
N ASN A 419 8.47 14.13 42.76
CA ASN A 419 8.62 12.75 43.24
C ASN A 419 8.33 11.75 42.12
N CYS A 420 9.37 11.09 41.59
CA CYS A 420 9.33 9.69 41.13
C CYS A 420 10.76 9.25 40.76
N GLU A 421 11.29 8.31 41.53
CA GLU A 421 12.52 7.55 41.25
C GLU A 421 12.28 6.44 40.20
N PRO A 422 13.35 5.82 39.64
CA PRO A 422 13.37 5.37 38.25
C PRO A 422 13.06 3.88 38.10
N LYS A 423 12.28 3.52 37.06
CA LYS A 423 12.32 2.24 36.31
C LYS A 423 11.20 2.20 35.27
N LEU A 424 11.54 2.35 34.00
CA LEU A 424 11.41 1.33 32.94
C LEU A 424 11.67 1.97 31.57
N SER A 425 12.53 1.30 30.81
CA SER A 425 12.76 1.48 29.38
C SER A 425 11.49 1.32 28.56
N ASP A 426 11.14 2.36 27.80
CA ASP A 426 10.68 2.31 26.40
C ASP A 426 9.86 3.57 26.09
N CYS A 427 10.57 4.69 25.97
CA CYS A 427 10.07 5.84 25.25
C CYS A 427 10.92 5.91 23.98
N ASN A 428 10.52 5.13 22.96
CA ASN A 428 11.11 5.26 21.62
C ASN A 428 10.53 6.50 20.93
N CYS A 429 10.78 7.67 21.51
CA CYS A 429 10.68 8.96 20.86
C CYS A 429 12.08 9.33 20.33
N LYS A 430 12.64 8.49 19.46
CA LYS A 430 13.70 8.94 18.56
C LYS A 430 13.03 9.62 17.37
N SER A 431 12.81 10.91 17.55
CA SER A 431 12.54 11.86 16.49
C SER A 431 13.74 11.91 15.55
N ASP A 432 13.67 11.18 14.44
CA ASP A 432 14.44 11.57 13.26
C ASP A 432 13.82 12.88 12.74
N ALA A 433 14.55 13.94 13.03
CA ALA A 433 14.14 15.32 12.92
C ALA A 433 14.14 15.81 11.47
N HIS A 434 13.06 15.53 10.73
CA HIS A 434 12.63 16.28 9.54
C HIS A 434 11.13 16.02 9.32
N THR A 435 10.25 17.00 9.53
CA THR A 435 8.87 16.87 8.99
C THR A 435 8.94 17.19 7.49
N GLY A 436 9.40 16.22 6.71
CA GLY A 436 9.38 16.27 5.25
C GLY A 436 7.95 16.19 4.72
N TYR A 437 7.80 16.40 3.41
CA TYR A 437 6.54 16.15 2.70
C TYR A 437 6.16 14.65 2.86
N PRO A 438 4.98 14.32 3.42
CA PRO A 438 4.63 12.94 3.72
C PRO A 438 4.38 12.16 2.42
N MET A 439 5.08 11.04 2.27
CA MET A 439 4.91 10.15 1.11
C MET A 439 4.21 8.83 1.44
N ASP A 440 3.95 8.54 2.71
CA ASP A 440 3.24 7.35 3.11
C ASP A 440 1.81 7.68 3.56
N TYR A 441 0.89 7.75 2.59
CA TYR A 441 -0.50 8.15 2.81
C TYR A 441 -1.37 7.04 3.38
N TYR A 442 -0.91 5.79 3.31
CA TYR A 442 -1.61 4.61 3.85
C TYR A 442 -0.90 4.01 5.07
N ALA A 443 0.25 4.55 5.48
CA ALA A 443 0.94 4.22 6.73
C ALA A 443 -0.02 4.26 7.92
N GLN A 444 0.10 3.28 8.81
CA GLN A 444 -0.71 3.27 10.04
C GLN A 444 -0.33 4.40 11.00
N ASP A 445 0.88 4.93 10.90
CA ASP A 445 1.46 6.00 11.70
C ASP A 445 1.50 7.35 10.98
N GLY A 446 0.98 7.43 9.75
CA GLY A 446 0.97 8.64 8.90
C GLY A 446 0.03 9.77 9.34
N GLY A 447 -0.23 9.93 10.65
CA GLY A 447 -1.06 11.01 11.19
C GLY A 447 -2.55 10.89 10.89
N ASP A 448 -3.29 11.98 11.11
CA ASP A 448 -4.76 12.04 10.98
C ASP A 448 -5.25 12.33 9.55
N TRP A 449 -4.32 12.55 8.63
CA TRP A 449 -4.60 12.68 7.19
C TRP A 449 -4.50 11.35 6.42
N ASN A 450 -4.12 10.25 7.08
CA ASN A 450 -3.93 8.97 6.43
C ASN A 450 -5.26 8.30 6.01
N SER A 451 -5.26 7.66 4.84
CA SER A 451 -6.43 6.92 4.31
C SER A 451 -6.41 5.44 4.74
N SER A 452 -5.56 5.06 5.69
CA SER A 452 -5.40 3.68 6.13
C SER A 452 -6.72 3.08 6.65
N TYR A 453 -7.10 1.92 6.08
CA TYR A 453 -8.29 1.17 6.50
C TYR A 453 -8.06 0.32 7.74
N VAL A 454 -6.82 0.22 8.21
CA VAL A 454 -6.50 -0.55 9.41
C VAL A 454 -6.94 0.23 10.63
N LYS A 455 -7.67 -0.44 11.54
CA LYS A 455 -8.05 0.17 12.81
C LYS A 455 -6.79 0.45 13.63
N LYS A 456 -6.44 1.74 13.79
CA LYS A 456 -5.54 2.17 14.86
C LYS A 456 -6.14 1.74 16.19
N LYS A 457 -5.33 1.17 17.09
CA LYS A 457 -5.76 1.05 18.49
C LYS A 457 -6.04 2.48 18.97
N PRO A 458 -7.24 2.78 19.50
CA PRO A 458 -7.51 4.12 19.97
C PRO A 458 -6.49 4.47 21.06
N PRO A 459 -5.89 5.68 21.05
CA PRO A 459 -5.27 6.20 22.25
C PRO A 459 -6.34 6.20 23.35
N SER A 460 -5.95 5.82 24.56
CA SER A 460 -6.86 5.71 25.70
C SER A 460 -7.35 7.09 26.14
N SER A 461 -8.30 7.67 25.41
CA SER A 461 -9.00 8.89 25.81
C SER A 461 -10.27 9.10 24.97
N GLY A 462 -11.42 9.08 25.64
CA GLY A 462 -12.65 9.78 25.24
C GLY A 462 -13.43 9.25 24.05
N ILE A 463 -14.59 8.64 24.32
CA ILE A 463 -15.60 8.30 23.32
C ILE A 463 -16.16 9.60 22.71
N ARG A 464 -15.85 9.89 21.44
CA ARG A 464 -16.57 10.90 20.64
C ARG A 464 -17.70 10.20 19.89
N LEU A 465 -18.94 10.64 20.15
CA LEU A 465 -20.17 10.12 19.56
C LEU A 465 -20.15 10.36 18.04
N GLN A 466 -20.24 9.30 17.22
CA GLN A 466 -20.40 9.42 15.78
C GLN A 466 -21.75 10.07 15.46
N ARG A 467 -21.74 11.25 14.81
CA ARG A 467 -22.95 11.80 14.17
C ARG A 467 -23.17 11.07 12.84
N ARG A 468 -24.23 10.27 12.76
CA ARG A 468 -24.74 9.77 11.47
C ARG A 468 -25.34 10.94 10.70
N ILE A 469 -24.81 11.19 9.51
CA ILE A 469 -25.47 12.00 8.49
C ILE A 469 -26.67 11.18 7.98
N GLY A 470 -27.89 11.73 8.16
CA GLY A 470 -29.07 11.33 7.38
C GLY A 470 -30.05 10.33 8.00
N SER A 471 -30.82 10.78 9.00
CA SER A 471 -32.23 10.37 9.16
C SER A 471 -33.06 11.64 9.27
N LYS A 472 -33.29 12.30 8.13
CA LYS A 472 -34.41 13.24 8.02
C LYS A 472 -35.56 12.47 7.40
N THR A 473 -36.50 12.13 8.25
CA THR A 473 -37.81 11.58 7.96
C THR A 473 -38.47 12.40 6.84
N ILE A 474 -38.80 11.74 5.73
CA ILE A 474 -39.73 12.28 4.75
C ILE A 474 -41.13 12.05 5.34
N HIS A 475 -41.87 13.12 5.58
CA HIS A 475 -43.31 13.08 5.82
C HIS A 475 -44.05 13.40 4.53
#